data_AF-A0A357I0A7-F1
#
_entry.id   AF-A0A357I0A7-F1
#
_cell.length_a   1.000
_cell.length_b   1.000
_cell.length_c   1.000
_cell.angle_alpha   90.00
_cell.angle_beta   90.00
_cell.angle_gamma   90.00
#
_symmetry.space_group_name_H-M   'P 1'
#
loop_
_entity.id
_entity.type
_entity.pdbx_description
1 polymer ?
#
loop_
_entity_poly.entity_id
_entity_poly.type
_entity_poly.pdbx_seq_one_letter_code
_entity_poly.pdbx_strand_id
1 'polypeptide(L)'
;QDEVLLPREFKVVGLFRTGSPQVDGNTMITTLRVMQELYGLEDGVHGIVLKLRPGVNAYDYSVDLEREVLRPGLDAVSWIESNQDFLFVIEQEKRVISFIIIFIILVASFSIAIALMMAVIRKTREIGLLVAMGGRPYQVAYSFCFQGFVIGFFGTVMGMLMALVCLHYRRGILSLYTDITNTQANFLGQYDVYEIPVHYLASDFITVTCFALVISTLAGLLPALRAARLKPADALRSE
;
A
#
# COMPACT_ATOMS: atom_id res chain seq x y z
N GLN A 1 35.89 -33.68 14.52
CA GLN A 1 35.51 -34.45 15.72
C GLN A 1 34.18 -33.89 16.15
N ASP A 2 33.11 -34.68 16.04
CA ASP A 2 31.78 -34.28 16.52
C ASP A 2 31.79 -34.28 18.05
N GLU A 3 32.22 -33.17 18.66
CA GLU A 3 31.99 -32.91 20.07
C GLU A 3 30.50 -32.66 20.27
N VAL A 4 29.82 -33.67 20.82
CA VAL A 4 28.43 -33.54 21.23
C VAL A 4 28.37 -32.51 22.35
N LEU A 5 27.80 -31.34 22.04
CA LEU A 5 27.57 -30.29 23.01
C LEU A 5 26.62 -30.81 24.10
N LEU A 6 27.13 -30.97 25.31
CA LEU A 6 26.34 -31.37 26.45
C LEU A 6 25.34 -30.25 26.80
N PRO A 7 24.07 -30.60 27.10
CA PRO A 7 23.07 -29.62 27.47
C PRO A 7 23.52 -28.86 28.74
N ARG A 8 23.55 -27.52 28.66
CA ARG A 8 23.83 -26.64 29.79
C ARG A 8 22.54 -26.03 30.32
N GLU A 9 22.42 -25.98 31.64
CA GLU A 9 21.33 -25.29 32.31
C GLU A 9 21.62 -23.79 32.40
N PHE A 10 20.64 -22.97 32.04
CA PHE A 10 20.71 -21.51 32.15
C PHE A 10 19.55 -20.98 32.98
N LYS A 11 19.82 -19.96 33.79
CA LYS A 11 18.78 -19.23 34.52
C LYS A 11 18.17 -18.17 33.61
N VAL A 12 16.86 -18.23 33.40
CA VAL A 12 16.13 -17.18 32.67
C VAL A 12 16.09 -15.92 33.54
N VAL A 13 16.70 -14.84 33.05
CA VAL A 13 16.77 -13.53 33.75
C VAL A 13 15.72 -12.53 33.25
N GLY A 14 15.16 -12.76 32.06
CA GLY A 14 14.17 -11.89 31.45
C GLY A 14 13.60 -12.48 30.17
N LEU A 15 12.48 -11.93 29.73
CA LEU A 15 11.84 -12.24 28.47
C LEU A 15 11.80 -10.96 27.64
N PHE A 16 12.03 -11.07 26.34
CA PHE A 16 11.92 -9.96 25.40
C PHE A 16 10.83 -10.26 24.37
N ARG A 17 10.35 -9.21 23.71
CA ARG A 17 9.44 -9.30 22.57
C ARG A 17 9.91 -8.34 21.49
N THR A 18 10.15 -8.86 20.29
CA THR A 18 10.66 -8.09 19.16
C THR A 18 9.56 -7.61 18.22
N GLY A 19 8.39 -8.24 18.25
CA GLY A 19 7.38 -8.01 17.22
C GLY A 19 7.12 -9.25 16.35
N SER A 20 8.06 -10.18 16.32
CA SER A 20 8.07 -11.37 15.47
C SER A 20 7.98 -12.65 16.32
N PRO A 21 6.87 -13.41 16.23
CA PRO A 21 6.75 -14.72 16.87
C PRO A 21 7.88 -15.71 16.55
N GLN A 22 8.40 -15.72 15.33
CA GLN A 22 9.47 -16.63 14.91
C GLN A 22 10.80 -16.27 15.58
N VAL A 23 11.13 -14.98 15.66
CA VAL A 23 12.33 -14.52 16.37
C VAL A 23 12.15 -14.75 17.87
N ASP A 24 11.01 -14.34 18.44
CA ASP A 24 10.76 -14.43 19.89
C ASP A 24 10.70 -15.89 20.39
N GLY A 25 10.19 -16.81 19.57
CA GLY A 25 10.08 -18.23 19.91
C GLY A 25 11.39 -19.02 19.80
N ASN A 26 12.31 -18.60 18.93
CA ASN A 26 13.53 -19.35 18.61
C ASN A 26 14.83 -18.66 19.02
N THR A 27 14.78 -17.50 19.69
CA THR A 27 15.98 -16.73 20.04
C THR A 27 16.23 -16.73 21.54
N MET A 28 17.47 -17.06 21.93
CA MET A 28 17.99 -16.88 23.27
C MET A 28 19.18 -15.93 23.23
N ILE A 29 19.22 -14.97 24.15
CA ILE A 29 20.33 -14.01 24.26
C ILE A 29 21.09 -14.29 25.55
N THR A 30 22.40 -14.46 25.44
CA THR A 30 23.32 -14.63 26.57
C THR A 30 24.61 -13.86 26.33
N THR A 31 25.54 -13.90 27.27
CA THR A 31 26.84 -13.24 27.14
C THR A 31 27.70 -13.91 26.06
N LEU A 32 28.50 -13.12 25.35
CA LEU A 32 29.39 -13.62 24.29
C LEU A 32 30.30 -14.75 24.78
N ARG A 33 30.89 -14.58 25.97
CA ARG A 33 31.79 -15.57 26.59
C ARG A 33 31.15 -16.94 26.74
N VAL A 34 29.87 -16.99 27.15
CA VAL A 34 29.14 -18.25 27.31
C VAL A 34 28.93 -18.93 25.96
N MET A 35 28.59 -18.17 24.90
CA MET A 35 28.45 -18.75 23.57
C MET A 35 29.79 -19.19 22.98
N GLN A 36 30.87 -18.46 23.23
CA GLN A 36 32.21 -18.86 22.78
C GLN A 36 32.63 -20.20 23.39
N GLU A 37 32.39 -20.39 24.68
CA GLU A 37 32.64 -21.67 25.35
C GLU A 37 31.70 -22.77 24.85
N LEU A 38 30.41 -22.45 24.63
CA LEU A 38 29.42 -23.40 24.15
C LEU A 38 29.68 -23.86 22.71
N TYR A 39 30.24 -23.00 21.84
CA TYR A 39 30.56 -23.36 20.46
C TYR A 39 32.02 -23.75 20.25
N GLY A 40 32.84 -23.79 21.32
CA GLY A 40 34.26 -24.11 21.23
C GLY A 40 35.07 -23.11 20.40
N LEU A 41 34.68 -21.84 20.39
CA LEU A 41 35.25 -20.81 19.53
C LEU A 41 36.48 -20.11 20.10
N GLU A 42 36.89 -20.40 21.34
CA GLU A 42 37.94 -19.67 22.06
C GLU A 42 37.69 -18.15 22.04
N ASP A 43 38.58 -17.37 21.41
CA ASP A 43 38.42 -15.91 21.23
C ASP A 43 37.70 -15.53 19.92
N GLY A 44 37.29 -16.51 19.12
CA GLY A 44 36.59 -16.32 17.84
C GLY A 44 35.11 -15.96 17.98
N VAL A 45 34.52 -15.48 16.89
CA VAL A 45 33.08 -15.19 16.77
C VAL A 45 32.58 -15.62 15.40
N HIS A 46 31.30 -15.99 15.30
CA HIS A 46 30.67 -16.34 14.02
C HIS A 46 30.51 -15.14 13.08
N GLY A 47 30.36 -13.94 13.63
CA GLY A 47 30.14 -12.73 12.85
C GLY A 47 30.00 -11.49 13.72
N ILE A 48 30.09 -10.31 13.08
CA ILE A 48 29.95 -9.01 13.72
C ILE A 48 28.78 -8.29 13.07
N VAL A 49 27.79 -7.89 13.86
CA VAL A 49 26.64 -7.12 13.40
C VAL A 49 26.95 -5.63 13.54
N LEU A 50 26.94 -4.90 12.42
CA LEU A 50 27.19 -3.46 12.38
C LEU A 50 25.87 -2.71 12.24
N LYS A 51 25.56 -1.83 13.21
CA LYS A 51 24.42 -0.92 13.10
C LYS A 51 24.85 0.36 12.38
N LEU A 52 24.34 0.55 11.16
CA LEU A 52 24.62 1.74 10.36
C LEU A 52 23.86 2.97 10.87
N ARG A 53 24.38 4.16 10.53
CA ARG A 53 23.69 5.43 10.82
C ARG A 53 22.46 5.59 9.91
N PRO A 54 21.42 6.31 10.36
CA PRO A 54 20.25 6.59 9.53
C PRO A 54 20.65 7.28 8.22
N GLY A 55 20.05 6.86 7.10
CA GLY A 55 20.29 7.42 5.76
C GLY A 55 21.41 6.75 4.96
N VAL A 56 22.15 5.80 5.53
CA VAL A 56 23.13 5.00 4.80
C VAL A 56 22.44 3.76 4.20
N ASN A 57 22.67 3.51 2.90
CA ASN A 57 22.19 2.28 2.26
C ASN A 57 23.01 1.08 2.74
N ALA A 58 22.34 0.10 3.33
CA ALA A 58 23.00 -1.08 3.90
C ALA A 58 23.60 -2.01 2.83
N TYR A 59 23.02 -2.06 1.63
CA TYR A 59 23.52 -2.87 0.53
C TYR A 59 24.78 -2.26 -0.09
N ASP A 60 24.72 -0.96 -0.43
CA ASP A 60 25.90 -0.27 -1.01
C ASP A 60 27.08 -0.32 -0.02
N TYR A 61 26.80 -0.14 1.28
CA TYR A 61 27.83 -0.21 2.31
C TYR A 61 28.41 -1.62 2.50
N SER A 62 27.62 -2.70 2.37
CA SER A 62 28.16 -4.06 2.48
C SER A 62 29.12 -4.36 1.33
N VAL A 63 28.75 -3.95 0.10
CA VAL A 63 29.61 -4.10 -1.09
C VAL A 63 30.92 -3.32 -0.94
N ASP A 64 30.86 -2.09 -0.43
CA ASP A 64 32.05 -1.26 -0.20
C ASP A 64 32.94 -1.88 0.89
N LEU A 65 32.34 -2.38 1.98
CA LEU A 65 33.05 -3.02 3.08
C LEU A 65 33.77 -4.30 2.63
N GLU A 66 33.11 -5.11 1.80
CA GLU A 66 33.67 -6.34 1.24
C GLU A 66 34.85 -6.05 0.32
N ARG A 67 34.78 -4.98 -0.48
CA ARG A 67 35.87 -4.59 -1.39
C ARG A 67 37.06 -3.95 -0.71
N GLU A 68 36.83 -3.06 0.25
CA GLU A 68 37.87 -2.17 0.77
C GLU A 68 38.51 -2.64 2.08
N VAL A 69 37.78 -3.39 2.90
CA VAL A 69 38.17 -3.65 4.30
C VAL A 69 38.33 -5.14 4.60
N LEU A 70 37.47 -5.99 4.03
CA LEU A 70 37.41 -7.40 4.40
C LEU A 70 38.52 -8.22 3.73
N ARG A 71 39.02 -9.21 4.48
CA ARG A 71 40.00 -10.17 3.98
C ARG A 71 39.29 -11.24 3.13
N PRO A 72 39.97 -11.84 2.15
CA PRO A 72 39.41 -12.97 1.39
C PRO A 72 38.91 -14.07 2.33
N GLY A 73 37.65 -14.48 2.16
CA GLY A 73 36.99 -15.49 2.99
C GLY A 73 36.07 -14.93 4.09
N LEU A 74 35.88 -13.60 4.16
CA LEU A 74 34.85 -12.97 4.99
C LEU A 74 33.85 -12.23 4.09
N ASP A 75 32.57 -12.49 4.30
CA ASP A 75 31.49 -11.90 3.51
C ASP A 75 30.75 -10.83 4.33
N ALA A 76 30.45 -9.69 3.70
CA ALA A 76 29.56 -8.69 4.28
C ALA A 76 28.14 -8.88 3.74
N VAL A 77 27.24 -9.38 4.58
CA VAL A 77 25.83 -9.56 4.20
C VAL A 77 24.98 -8.44 4.79
N SER A 78 24.31 -7.69 3.93
CA SER A 78 23.35 -6.67 4.37
C SER A 78 22.07 -7.30 4.92
N TRP A 79 21.35 -6.59 5.79
CA TRP A 79 20.05 -7.07 6.28
C TRP A 79 19.02 -7.22 5.15
N ILE A 80 19.19 -6.49 4.04
CA ILE A 80 18.33 -6.56 2.85
C ILE A 80 18.54 -7.90 2.15
N GLU A 81 19.81 -8.30 1.94
CA GLU A 81 20.14 -9.61 1.33
C GLU A 81 19.71 -10.77 2.23
N SER A 82 19.98 -10.69 3.53
CA SER A 82 19.60 -11.72 4.49
C SER A 82 18.08 -11.95 4.56
N ASN A 83 17.27 -10.98 4.14
CA ASN A 83 15.81 -11.03 4.17
C ASN A 83 15.20 -10.89 2.77
N GLN A 84 15.97 -11.15 1.70
CA GLN A 84 15.53 -10.88 0.32
C GLN A 84 14.24 -11.61 -0.05
N ASP A 85 14.08 -12.87 0.36
CA ASP A 85 12.90 -13.67 0.00
C ASP A 85 11.64 -13.09 0.64
N PHE A 86 11.73 -12.70 1.91
CA PHE A 86 10.64 -12.03 2.62
C PHE A 86 10.30 -10.67 1.99
N LEU A 87 11.31 -9.85 1.71
CA LEU A 87 11.12 -8.55 1.08
C LEU A 87 10.54 -8.66 -0.34
N PHE A 88 10.96 -9.66 -1.11
CA PHE A 88 10.44 -9.96 -2.43
C PHE A 88 8.94 -10.30 -2.39
N VAL A 89 8.52 -11.14 -1.44
CA VAL A 89 7.10 -11.48 -1.26
C VAL A 89 6.28 -10.23 -0.96
N ILE A 90 6.73 -9.39 -0.02
CA ILE A 90 6.04 -8.13 0.33
C ILE A 90 5.95 -7.18 -0.88
N GLU A 91 7.02 -7.06 -1.67
CA GLU A 91 7.00 -6.22 -2.86
C GLU A 91 6.05 -6.76 -3.93
N GLN A 92 6.04 -8.08 -4.14
CA GLN A 92 5.13 -8.73 -5.07
C GLN A 92 3.66 -8.55 -4.66
N GLU A 93 3.34 -8.73 -3.38
CA GLU A 93 1.99 -8.48 -2.85
C GLU A 93 1.56 -7.04 -3.10
N LYS A 94 2.43 -6.06 -2.82
CA LYS A 94 2.14 -4.65 -3.10
C LYS A 94 1.83 -4.39 -4.57
N ARG A 95 2.60 -5.00 -5.49
CA ARG A 95 2.37 -4.88 -6.94
C ARG A 95 1.02 -5.48 -7.35
N VAL A 96 0.67 -6.67 -6.84
CA VAL A 96 -0.62 -7.32 -7.14
C VAL A 96 -1.79 -6.50 -6.61
N ILE A 97 -1.72 -6.02 -5.36
CA ILE A 97 -2.76 -5.17 -4.78
C ILE A 97 -2.90 -3.86 -5.56
N SER A 98 -1.78 -3.23 -5.94
CA SER A 98 -1.80 -2.01 -6.76
C SER A 98 -2.48 -2.25 -8.12
N PHE A 99 -2.22 -3.39 -8.76
CA PHE A 99 -2.85 -3.74 -10.03
C PHE A 99 -4.37 -3.89 -9.87
N ILE A 100 -4.84 -4.60 -8.84
CA ILE A 100 -6.28 -4.78 -8.56
C ILE A 100 -6.96 -3.43 -8.30
N ILE A 101 -6.35 -2.56 -7.50
CA ILE A 101 -6.90 -1.23 -7.18
C ILE A 101 -7.09 -0.39 -8.46
N ILE A 102 -6.14 -0.43 -9.39
CA ILE A 102 -6.26 0.28 -10.68
C ILE A 102 -7.50 -0.19 -11.45
N PHE A 103 -7.76 -1.51 -11.51
CA PHE A 103 -8.97 -2.04 -12.16
C PHE A 103 -10.26 -1.58 -11.48
N ILE A 104 -10.30 -1.60 -10.15
CA ILE A 104 -11.47 -1.12 -9.39
C ILE A 104 -11.75 0.36 -9.70
N ILE A 105 -10.71 1.19 -9.70
CA ILE A 105 -10.81 2.62 -10.04
C ILE A 105 -11.32 2.79 -11.49
N LEU A 106 -10.81 2.00 -12.43
CA LEU A 106 -11.21 2.05 -13.82
C LEU A 106 -12.69 1.68 -14.01
N VAL A 107 -13.16 0.61 -13.37
CA VAL A 107 -14.59 0.22 -13.38
C VAL A 107 -15.47 1.31 -12.74
N ALA A 108 -15.04 1.89 -11.63
CA ALA A 108 -15.74 3.00 -10.99
C ALA A 108 -15.83 4.24 -11.90
N SER A 109 -14.75 4.56 -12.62
CA SER A 109 -14.71 5.70 -13.55
C SER A 109 -15.69 5.55 -14.71
N PHE A 110 -15.82 4.34 -15.28
CA PHE A 110 -16.80 4.07 -16.33
C PHE A 110 -18.23 4.18 -15.81
N SER A 111 -18.47 3.77 -14.57
CA SER A 111 -19.78 3.90 -13.93
C SER A 111 -20.22 5.37 -13.84
N ILE A 112 -19.29 6.26 -13.46
CA ILE A 112 -19.54 7.71 -13.45
C ILE A 112 -19.80 8.23 -14.86
N ALA A 113 -18.99 7.83 -15.85
CA ALA A 113 -19.16 8.25 -17.24
C ALA A 113 -20.54 7.86 -17.80
N ILE A 114 -21.00 6.63 -17.51
CA ILE A 114 -22.33 6.14 -17.91
C ILE A 114 -23.43 6.95 -17.22
N ALA A 115 -23.31 7.21 -15.91
CA ALA A 115 -24.29 8.00 -15.17
C ALA A 115 -24.42 9.43 -15.71
N LEU A 116 -23.29 10.09 -16.00
CA LEU A 116 -23.25 11.41 -16.63
C LEU A 116 -23.80 11.39 -18.06
N MET A 117 -23.47 10.37 -18.84
CA MET A 117 -24.02 10.20 -20.18
C MET A 117 -25.54 10.05 -20.15
N MET A 118 -26.08 9.25 -19.22
CA MET A 118 -27.52 9.13 -19.01
C MET A 118 -28.15 10.46 -18.58
N ALA A 119 -27.47 11.29 -17.78
CA ALA A 119 -27.94 12.62 -17.42
C ALA A 119 -28.04 13.54 -18.65
N VAL A 120 -27.05 13.52 -19.55
CA VAL A 120 -27.08 14.26 -20.82
C VAL A 120 -28.27 13.83 -21.67
N ILE A 121 -28.47 12.51 -21.84
CA ILE A 121 -29.55 11.95 -22.68
C ILE A 121 -30.94 12.37 -22.16
N ARG A 122 -31.17 12.33 -20.84
CA ARG A 122 -32.45 12.76 -20.25
C ARG A 122 -32.70 14.26 -20.37
N LYS A 123 -31.63 15.06 -20.46
CA LYS A 123 -31.67 16.52 -20.48
C LYS A 123 -31.50 17.10 -21.90
N THR A 124 -31.53 16.27 -22.95
CA THR A 124 -31.35 16.68 -24.35
C THR A 124 -32.29 17.80 -24.78
N ARG A 125 -33.58 17.74 -24.41
CA ARG A 125 -34.57 18.77 -24.73
C ARG A 125 -34.24 20.12 -24.08
N GLU A 126 -33.85 20.11 -22.80
CA GLU A 126 -33.44 21.32 -22.08
C GLU A 126 -32.16 21.93 -22.68
N ILE A 127 -31.19 21.08 -23.04
CA ILE A 127 -29.96 21.49 -23.73
C ILE A 127 -30.30 22.13 -25.10
N GLY A 128 -31.21 21.53 -25.87
CA GLY A 128 -31.66 22.04 -27.16
C GLY A 128 -32.32 23.41 -27.05
N LEU A 129 -33.14 23.63 -26.02
CA LEU A 129 -33.77 24.93 -25.74
C LEU A 129 -32.72 25.98 -25.36
N LEU A 130 -31.72 25.61 -24.55
CA LEU A 130 -30.63 26.49 -24.14
C LEU A 130 -29.78 26.95 -25.33
N VAL A 131 -29.49 26.03 -26.26
CA VAL A 131 -28.77 26.35 -27.51
C VAL A 131 -29.64 27.21 -28.45
N ALA A 132 -30.94 26.95 -28.53
CA ALA A 132 -31.87 27.77 -29.33
C ALA A 132 -31.98 29.22 -28.83
N MET A 133 -31.81 29.46 -27.53
CA MET A 133 -31.73 30.79 -26.92
C MET A 133 -30.36 31.47 -27.06
N GLY A 134 -29.39 30.87 -27.77
CA GLY A 134 -28.04 31.41 -28.00
C GLY A 134 -26.96 30.84 -27.08
N GLY A 135 -27.27 29.80 -26.29
CA GLY A 135 -26.29 29.08 -25.48
C GLY A 135 -25.23 28.41 -26.34
N ARG A 136 -23.95 28.62 -25.98
CA ARG A 136 -22.84 28.10 -26.78
C ARG A 136 -22.51 26.65 -26.38
N PRO A 137 -22.18 25.75 -27.33
CA PRO A 137 -21.96 24.32 -27.04
C PRO A 137 -20.88 24.03 -25.99
N TYR A 138 -19.87 24.91 -25.88
CA TYR A 138 -18.82 24.79 -24.89
C TYR A 138 -19.30 25.07 -23.46
N GLN A 139 -20.34 25.91 -23.27
CA GLN A 139 -20.90 26.19 -21.94
C GLN A 139 -21.62 24.95 -21.40
N VAL A 140 -22.30 24.23 -22.28
CA VAL A 140 -22.93 22.94 -21.97
C VAL A 140 -21.86 21.92 -21.59
N ALA A 141 -20.80 21.79 -22.38
CA ALA A 141 -19.68 20.90 -22.06
C ALA A 141 -19.01 21.24 -20.72
N TYR A 142 -18.80 22.52 -20.42
CA TYR A 142 -18.20 22.97 -19.17
C TYR A 142 -19.07 22.62 -17.95
N SER A 143 -20.40 22.76 -18.06
CA SER A 143 -21.34 22.38 -17.00
C SER A 143 -21.25 20.89 -16.65
N PHE A 144 -21.20 20.01 -17.65
CA PHE A 144 -21.05 18.56 -17.43
C PHE A 144 -19.66 18.18 -16.89
N CYS A 145 -18.60 18.85 -17.36
CA CYS A 145 -17.26 18.65 -16.83
C CYS A 145 -17.19 19.08 -15.35
N PHE A 146 -17.78 20.24 -15.02
CA PHE A 146 -17.86 20.73 -13.64
C PHE A 146 -18.71 19.80 -12.75
N GLN A 147 -19.81 19.26 -13.27
CA GLN A 147 -20.60 18.26 -12.55
C GLN A 147 -19.77 17.00 -12.23
N GLY A 148 -18.96 16.52 -13.19
CA GLY A 148 -18.03 15.42 -12.97
C GLY A 148 -16.98 15.73 -11.89
N PHE A 149 -16.41 16.94 -11.93
CA PHE A 149 -15.48 17.42 -10.90
C PHE A 149 -16.11 17.49 -9.51
N VAL A 150 -17.34 18.03 -9.40
CA VAL A 150 -18.06 18.12 -8.12
C VAL A 150 -18.34 16.74 -7.54
N ILE A 151 -18.81 15.79 -8.36
CA ILE A 151 -19.02 14.40 -7.93
C ILE A 151 -17.70 13.77 -7.49
N GLY A 152 -16.62 13.97 -8.24
CA GLY A 152 -15.28 13.50 -7.91
C GLY A 152 -14.76 14.07 -6.59
N PHE A 153 -14.94 15.37 -6.37
CA PHE A 153 -14.52 16.06 -5.15
C PHE A 153 -15.24 15.52 -3.91
N PHE A 154 -16.58 15.50 -3.92
CA PHE A 154 -17.35 14.97 -2.79
C PHE A 154 -17.11 13.48 -2.56
N GLY A 155 -16.97 12.70 -3.64
CA GLY A 155 -16.62 11.29 -3.56
C GLY A 155 -15.25 11.06 -2.92
N THR A 156 -14.26 11.88 -3.27
CA THR A 156 -12.91 11.80 -2.69
C THR A 156 -12.91 12.19 -1.22
N VAL A 157 -13.61 13.27 -0.85
CA VAL A 157 -13.73 13.70 0.55
C VAL A 157 -14.41 12.62 1.40
N MET A 158 -15.54 12.08 0.94
CA MET A 158 -16.24 11.00 1.65
C MET A 158 -15.40 9.72 1.73
N GLY A 159 -14.74 9.34 0.62
CA GLY A 159 -13.86 8.17 0.59
C GLY A 159 -12.68 8.30 1.55
N MET A 160 -12.08 9.49 1.64
CA MET A 160 -10.97 9.78 2.54
C MET A 160 -11.40 9.74 4.01
N LEU A 161 -12.56 10.32 4.35
CA LEU A 161 -13.14 10.20 5.69
C LEU A 161 -13.42 8.74 6.05
N MET A 162 -14.01 7.97 5.13
CA MET A 162 -14.30 6.56 5.36
C MET A 162 -13.02 5.73 5.52
N ALA A 163 -11.97 6.03 4.75
CA ALA A 163 -10.66 5.40 4.89
C ALA A 163 -10.04 5.69 6.27
N LEU A 164 -10.09 6.95 6.74
CA LEU A 164 -9.57 7.32 8.07
C LEU A 164 -10.33 6.62 9.20
N VAL A 165 -11.66 6.54 9.09
CA VAL A 165 -12.51 5.81 10.05
C VAL A 165 -12.15 4.31 10.06
N CYS A 166 -12.02 3.68 8.89
CA CYS A 166 -11.58 2.28 8.79
C CYS A 166 -10.18 2.06 9.40
N LEU A 167 -9.22 2.96 9.15
CA LEU A 167 -7.87 2.87 9.72
C LEU A 167 -7.87 3.02 11.25
N HIS A 168 -8.77 3.86 11.78
CA HIS A 168 -8.96 4.03 13.21
C HIS A 168 -9.56 2.78 13.87
N TYR A 169 -10.61 2.21 13.28
CA TYR A 169 -11.31 1.02 13.81
C TYR A 169 -10.71 -0.32 13.36
N ARG A 170 -9.56 -0.33 12.68
CA ARG A 170 -8.94 -1.53 12.10
C ARG A 170 -8.77 -2.68 13.09
N ARG A 171 -8.42 -2.38 14.35
CA ARG A 171 -8.23 -3.40 15.39
C ARG A 171 -9.54 -4.12 15.69
N GLY A 172 -10.65 -3.37 15.78
CA GLY A 172 -11.99 -3.94 15.99
C GLY A 172 -12.48 -4.73 14.77
N ILE A 173 -12.17 -4.27 13.55
CA ILE A 173 -12.51 -4.99 12.32
C ILE A 173 -11.76 -6.33 12.27
N LEU A 174 -10.47 -6.31 12.59
CA LEU A 174 -9.64 -7.52 12.59
C LEU A 174 -10.09 -8.50 13.70
N SER A 175 -10.41 -8.01 14.90
CA SER A 175 -10.89 -8.87 15.99
C SER A 175 -12.23 -9.52 15.65
N LEU A 176 -13.17 -8.75 15.07
CA LEU A 176 -14.45 -9.29 14.61
C LEU A 176 -14.27 -10.36 13.53
N TYR A 177 -13.34 -10.15 12.59
CA TYR A 177 -13.04 -11.15 11.56
C TYR A 177 -12.48 -12.45 12.15
N THR A 178 -11.57 -12.35 13.11
CA THR A 178 -10.99 -13.52 13.79
C THR A 178 -12.04 -14.27 14.62
N ASP A 179 -12.96 -13.55 15.26
CA ASP A 179 -14.04 -14.14 16.06
C ASP A 179 -15.03 -14.92 15.17
N ILE A 180 -15.35 -14.38 14.00
CA ILE A 180 -16.31 -15.00 13.06
C ILE A 180 -15.69 -16.22 12.35
N THR A 181 -14.42 -16.11 11.94
CA THR A 181 -13.77 -17.13 11.10
C THR A 181 -13.12 -18.23 11.95
N ASN A 182 -13.19 -18.12 13.29
CA ASN A 182 -12.63 -19.06 14.27
C ASN A 182 -11.15 -19.43 14.01
N THR A 183 -10.47 -18.56 13.26
CA THR A 183 -9.07 -18.66 12.89
C THR A 183 -8.33 -17.91 13.97
N GLN A 184 -8.13 -18.58 15.11
CA GLN A 184 -7.26 -18.08 16.17
C GLN A 184 -5.91 -17.70 15.57
N ALA A 185 -5.56 -16.42 15.63
CA ALA A 185 -4.20 -15.87 15.54
C ALA A 185 -3.32 -16.21 14.31
N ASN A 186 -3.75 -17.08 13.38
CA ASN A 186 -2.88 -17.59 12.31
C ASN A 186 -2.63 -16.56 11.20
N PHE A 187 -3.48 -15.56 11.03
CA PHE A 187 -3.28 -14.52 10.01
C PHE A 187 -2.06 -13.64 10.33
N LEU A 188 -1.82 -13.33 11.61
CA LEU A 188 -0.65 -12.56 12.06
C LEU A 188 0.57 -13.44 12.29
N GLY A 189 0.36 -14.70 12.72
CA GLY A 189 1.43 -15.69 12.86
C GLY A 189 2.11 -16.05 11.52
N GLN A 190 1.37 -15.98 10.41
CA GLN A 190 1.91 -16.27 9.07
C GLN A 190 2.77 -15.13 8.51
N TYR A 191 2.49 -13.88 8.90
CA TYR A 191 3.30 -12.70 8.52
C TYR A 191 4.39 -12.37 9.54
N ASP A 192 4.53 -13.18 10.60
CA ASP A 192 5.54 -13.01 11.63
C ASP A 192 5.58 -11.60 12.26
N VAL A 193 4.41 -11.00 12.43
CA VAL A 193 4.26 -9.65 13.00
C VAL A 193 3.06 -9.58 13.93
N TYR A 194 3.24 -9.09 15.16
CA TYR A 194 2.13 -8.92 16.12
C TYR A 194 1.17 -7.77 15.76
N GLU A 195 1.65 -6.69 15.15
CA GLU A 195 0.83 -5.60 14.63
C GLU A 195 1.46 -4.98 13.39
N ILE A 196 0.68 -4.78 12.33
CA ILE A 196 1.13 -4.02 11.15
C ILE A 196 0.97 -2.52 11.46
N PRO A 197 2.07 -1.76 11.63
CA PRO A 197 1.99 -0.33 11.86
C PRO A 197 1.46 0.38 10.61
N VAL A 198 0.54 1.32 10.82
CA VAL A 198 0.05 2.19 9.75
C VAL A 198 0.87 3.48 9.78
N HIS A 199 1.60 3.72 8.70
CA HIS A 199 2.27 5.00 8.48
C HIS A 199 1.39 5.87 7.59
N TYR A 200 0.97 7.02 8.12
CA TYR A 200 0.20 8.01 7.38
C TYR A 200 1.15 8.89 6.59
N LEU A 201 1.46 8.51 5.36
CA LEU A 201 2.27 9.34 4.47
C LEU A 201 1.36 10.35 3.75
N ALA A 202 1.62 11.64 3.93
CA ALA A 202 0.89 12.71 3.24
C ALA A 202 1.01 12.60 1.72
N SER A 203 2.13 12.07 1.22
CA SER A 203 2.35 11.79 -0.21
C SER A 203 1.27 10.89 -0.79
N ASP A 204 0.88 9.86 -0.06
CA ASP A 204 -0.05 8.82 -0.55
C ASP A 204 -1.44 9.42 -0.67
N PHE A 205 -1.86 10.19 0.34
CA PHE A 205 -3.11 10.93 0.34
C PHE A 205 -3.20 11.91 -0.82
N ILE A 206 -2.16 12.74 -1.02
CA ILE A 206 -2.14 13.72 -2.11
C ILE A 206 -2.19 13.02 -3.47
N THR A 207 -1.42 11.94 -3.64
CA THR A 207 -1.35 11.18 -4.90
C THR A 207 -2.71 10.57 -5.23
N VAL A 208 -3.36 9.92 -4.27
CA VAL A 208 -4.68 9.30 -4.46
C VAL A 208 -5.76 10.36 -4.73
N THR A 209 -5.77 11.48 -4.00
CA THR A 209 -6.71 12.58 -4.24
C THR A 209 -6.55 13.17 -5.64
N CYS A 210 -5.31 13.44 -6.06
CA CYS A 210 -5.02 13.95 -7.40
C CYS A 210 -5.49 12.97 -8.48
N PHE A 211 -5.15 11.69 -8.32
CA PHE A 211 -5.51 10.64 -9.28
C PHE A 211 -7.04 10.46 -9.40
N ALA A 212 -7.75 10.43 -8.27
CA ALA A 212 -9.21 10.33 -8.24
C ALA A 212 -9.90 11.53 -8.91
N LEU A 213 -9.43 12.76 -8.66
CA LEU A 213 -9.95 13.96 -9.30
C LEU A 213 -9.69 13.98 -10.81
N VAL A 214 -8.49 13.59 -11.25
CA VAL A 214 -8.15 13.49 -12.67
C VAL A 214 -9.06 12.47 -13.37
N ILE A 215 -9.24 11.28 -12.80
CA ILE A 215 -10.04 10.22 -13.41
C ILE A 215 -11.52 10.58 -13.46
N SER A 216 -12.08 11.13 -12.38
CA SER A 216 -13.48 11.57 -12.34
C SER A 216 -13.75 12.72 -13.33
N THR A 217 -12.80 13.65 -13.47
CA THR A 217 -12.90 14.73 -14.45
C THR A 217 -12.81 14.21 -15.89
N LEU A 218 -11.87 13.29 -16.17
CA LEU A 218 -11.74 12.64 -17.48
C LEU A 218 -12.99 11.82 -17.84
N ALA A 219 -13.59 11.14 -16.87
CA ALA A 219 -14.86 10.43 -17.06
C ALA A 219 -16.01 11.38 -17.49
N GLY A 220 -16.01 12.63 -17.00
CA GLY A 220 -16.96 13.67 -17.41
C GLY A 220 -16.68 14.30 -18.77
N LEU A 221 -15.46 14.21 -19.28
CA LEU A 221 -15.06 14.79 -20.56
C LEU A 221 -15.76 14.09 -21.75
N LEU A 222 -15.88 12.77 -21.70
CA LEU A 222 -16.57 11.96 -22.73
C LEU A 222 -18.03 12.41 -22.98
N PRO A 223 -18.90 12.49 -21.96
CA PRO A 223 -20.27 12.99 -22.13
C PRO A 223 -20.32 14.48 -22.47
N ALA A 224 -19.42 15.31 -21.94
CA ALA A 224 -19.34 16.73 -22.26
C ALA A 224 -19.08 16.97 -23.77
N LEU A 225 -18.16 16.22 -24.37
CA LEU A 225 -17.88 16.27 -25.81
C LEU A 225 -19.07 15.81 -26.65
N ARG A 226 -19.83 14.81 -26.19
CA ARG A 226 -21.07 14.40 -26.85
C ARG A 226 -22.16 15.47 -26.75
N ALA A 227 -22.35 16.07 -25.58
CA ALA A 227 -23.35 17.12 -25.37
C ALA A 227 -23.10 18.33 -26.29
N ALA A 228 -21.83 18.72 -26.46
CA ALA A 228 -21.46 19.82 -27.35
C ALA A 228 -21.70 19.53 -28.86
N ARG A 229 -21.81 18.26 -29.25
CA ARG A 229 -22.02 17.84 -30.65
C ARG A 229 -23.48 17.57 -30.99
N LEU A 230 -24.40 17.71 -30.04
CA LEU A 230 -25.84 17.53 -30.29
C LEU A 230 -26.35 18.66 -31.20
N LYS A 231 -26.96 18.30 -32.33
CA LYS A 231 -27.57 19.26 -33.25
C LYS A 231 -28.93 19.69 -32.70
N PRO A 232 -29.24 21.01 -32.65
CA PRO A 232 -30.52 21.51 -32.13
C PRO A 232 -31.75 20.93 -32.85
N ALA A 233 -31.62 20.68 -34.15
CA ALA A 233 -32.68 20.12 -34.99
C ALA A 233 -33.06 18.68 -34.60
N ASP A 234 -32.11 17.88 -34.12
CA ASP A 234 -32.37 16.50 -33.69
C ASP A 234 -32.98 16.45 -32.28
N ALA A 235 -32.66 17.43 -31.42
CA ALA A 235 -33.19 17.52 -30.06
C ALA A 235 -34.67 17.95 -29.99
N LEU A 236 -35.19 18.61 -31.02
CA LEU A 236 -36.60 19.01 -31.14
C LEU A 236 -37.44 18.02 -31.97
N ARG A 237 -36.77 17.13 -32.73
CA ARG A 237 -37.41 16.14 -33.61
C ARG A 237 -37.58 14.77 -32.94
N SER A 238 -37.03 14.55 -31.75
CA SER A 238 -37.29 13.34 -30.96
C SER A 238 -38.71 13.37 -30.40
N GLU A 239 -39.66 12.97 -31.24
CA GLU A 239 -40.91 12.35 -30.83
C GLU A 239 -40.67 10.87 -30.52
#